data_AF-A0A6L5QAG5-F1
#
_entry.id   AF-A0A6L5QAG5-F1
#
_cell.length_a   1.000
_cell.length_b   1.000
_cell.length_c   1.000
_cell.angle_alpha   90.00
_cell.angle_beta   90.00
_cell.angle_gamma   90.00
#
_symmetry.space_group_name_H-M   'P 1'
#
loop_
_entity.id
_entity.type
_entity.pdbx_description
1 polymer ?
#
loop_
_entity_poly.entity_id
_entity_poly.type
_entity_poly.pdbx_seq_one_letter_code
_entity_poly.pdbx_strand_id
1 'polypeptide(L)'
;MKTATYYTQNLQEAHEVAGRCKLLDAHKQHTLSAGDYQEWQISNEGVNCQTALSVSEAASMRELVLKQSKPSTPVALPKVSAPPSSAAPSVRERSDQKLSASRTLAPV
;
A
#
# COMPACT_ATOMS: atom_id res chain seq x y z
N MET A 1 -17.03 6.06 -21.44
CA MET A 1 -16.79 6.15 -19.98
C MET A 1 -15.32 5.89 -19.70
N LYS A 2 -14.71 6.60 -18.77
CA LYS A 2 -13.33 6.38 -18.29
C LYS A 2 -13.35 5.32 -17.20
N THR A 3 -12.41 4.38 -17.23
CA THR A 3 -12.37 3.23 -16.32
C THR A 3 -11.51 3.51 -15.09
N ALA A 4 -11.59 2.65 -14.08
CA ALA A 4 -10.71 2.71 -12.91
C ALA A 4 -9.23 2.67 -13.31
N THR A 5 -8.85 1.79 -14.25
CA THR A 5 -7.48 1.69 -14.77
C THR A 5 -6.99 2.96 -15.45
N TYR A 6 -7.88 3.71 -16.10
CA TYR A 6 -7.51 5.01 -16.66
C TYR A 6 -7.18 6.01 -15.55
N TYR A 7 -8.04 6.12 -14.53
CA TYR A 7 -7.85 7.07 -13.45
C TYR A 7 -6.68 6.73 -12.53
N THR A 8 -6.34 5.45 -12.35
CA THR A 8 -5.14 5.06 -11.60
C THR A 8 -3.84 5.48 -12.28
N GLN A 9 -3.85 5.61 -13.61
CA GLN A 9 -2.72 6.14 -14.39
C GLN A 9 -2.75 7.67 -14.48
N ASN A 10 -3.90 8.29 -14.28
CA ASN A 10 -4.12 9.74 -14.41
C ASN A 10 -4.69 10.32 -13.10
N LEU A 11 -3.94 10.16 -12.00
CA LEU A 11 -4.40 10.52 -10.65
C LEU A 11 -4.78 12.00 -10.51
N GLN A 12 -4.06 12.90 -11.18
CA GLN A 12 -4.37 14.33 -11.17
C GLN A 12 -5.78 14.59 -11.71
N GLU A 13 -6.11 13.98 -12.85
CA GLU A 13 -7.43 14.13 -13.46
C GLU A 13 -8.51 13.46 -12.60
N ALA A 14 -8.20 12.30 -12.00
CA ALA A 14 -9.09 11.64 -11.06
C ALA A 14 -9.46 12.56 -9.88
N HIS A 15 -8.48 13.28 -9.33
CA HIS A 15 -8.69 14.23 -8.23
C HIS A 15 -9.55 15.42 -8.66
N GLU A 16 -9.30 15.98 -9.85
CA GLU A 16 -10.08 17.10 -10.37
C GLU A 16 -11.54 16.69 -10.65
N VAL A 17 -11.74 15.53 -11.28
CA VAL A 17 -13.08 14.98 -11.52
C VAL A 17 -13.78 14.70 -10.20
N ALA A 18 -13.13 14.01 -9.26
CA ALA A 18 -13.67 13.75 -7.92
C ALA A 18 -14.09 15.03 -7.21
N GLY A 19 -13.28 16.09 -7.28
CA GLY A 19 -13.61 17.40 -6.72
C GLY A 19 -14.88 18.00 -7.34
N ARG A 20 -15.00 18.00 -8.67
CA ARG A 20 -16.21 18.48 -9.37
C ARG A 20 -17.43 17.64 -9.01
N CYS A 21 -17.28 16.33 -8.89
CA CYS A 21 -18.37 15.42 -8.54
C CYS A 21 -18.92 15.69 -7.12
N LYS A 22 -18.05 15.99 -6.14
CA LYS A 22 -18.50 16.37 -4.78
C LYS A 22 -19.29 17.68 -4.77
N LEU A 23 -18.86 18.67 -5.54
CA LEU A 23 -19.56 19.94 -5.67
C LEU A 23 -20.92 19.77 -6.37
N LEU A 24 -20.93 18.97 -7.44
CA LEU A 24 -22.14 18.65 -8.18
C LEU A 24 -23.14 17.94 -7.26
N ASP A 25 -22.70 16.92 -6.53
CA ASP A 25 -23.52 16.17 -5.59
C ASP A 25 -24.19 17.09 -4.56
N ALA A 26 -23.42 17.98 -3.92
CA ALA A 26 -23.97 18.97 -2.99
C ALA A 26 -25.00 19.90 -3.66
N HIS A 27 -24.68 20.44 -4.84
CA HIS A 27 -25.60 21.31 -5.57
C HIS A 27 -26.87 20.57 -6.02
N LYS A 28 -26.76 19.32 -6.46
CA LYS A 28 -27.91 18.51 -6.89
C LYS A 28 -28.77 18.09 -5.70
N GLN A 29 -28.21 17.71 -4.56
CA GLN A 29 -28.98 17.43 -3.35
C GLN A 29 -29.85 18.63 -2.90
N HIS A 30 -29.38 19.86 -3.12
CA HIS A 30 -30.12 21.06 -2.76
C HIS A 30 -31.12 21.54 -3.82
N THR A 31 -30.97 21.15 -5.08
CA THR A 31 -31.66 21.83 -6.20
C THR A 31 -32.41 20.89 -7.15
N LEU A 32 -32.02 19.62 -7.26
CA LEU A 32 -32.68 18.66 -8.15
C LEU A 32 -33.71 17.81 -7.43
N SER A 33 -34.69 17.33 -8.20
CA SER A 33 -35.59 16.28 -7.75
C SER A 33 -34.81 14.96 -7.55
N ALA A 34 -35.29 14.10 -6.66
CA ALA A 34 -34.67 12.79 -6.40
C ALA A 34 -34.58 11.92 -7.67
N GLY A 35 -35.53 12.06 -8.59
CA GLY A 35 -35.55 11.34 -9.88
C GLY A 35 -34.39 11.75 -10.79
N ASP A 36 -34.20 13.05 -11.00
CA ASP A 36 -33.13 13.57 -11.87
C ASP A 36 -31.72 13.20 -11.34
N TYR A 37 -31.57 13.18 -10.01
CA TYR A 37 -30.33 12.73 -9.39
C TYR A 37 -30.07 11.25 -9.64
N GLN A 38 -31.10 10.41 -9.53
CA GLN A 38 -30.98 8.98 -9.82
C GLN A 38 -30.66 8.71 -11.29
N GLU A 39 -31.27 9.45 -12.22
CA GLU A 39 -30.93 9.36 -13.66
C GLU A 39 -29.49 9.79 -13.95
N TRP A 40 -29.00 10.81 -13.25
CA TRP A 40 -27.59 11.19 -13.35
C TRP A 40 -26.65 10.10 -12.79
N GLN A 41 -26.98 9.46 -11.67
CA GLN A 41 -26.16 8.40 -11.08
C GLN A 41 -25.99 7.19 -12.02
N ILE A 42 -27.02 6.84 -12.79
CA ILE A 42 -26.98 5.76 -13.78
C ILE A 42 -26.36 6.19 -15.12
N SER A 43 -26.16 7.49 -15.33
CA SER A 43 -25.53 8.01 -16.54
C SER A 43 -24.02 7.73 -16.58
N ASN A 44 -23.42 7.91 -17.77
CA ASN A 44 -21.96 7.81 -17.94
C ASN A 44 -21.18 8.77 -17.02
N GLU A 45 -21.77 9.91 -16.67
CA GLU A 45 -21.14 10.89 -15.77
C GLU A 45 -21.15 10.40 -14.33
N GLY A 46 -22.26 9.83 -13.85
CA GLY A 46 -22.38 9.27 -12.51
C GLY A 46 -21.35 8.18 -12.23
N VAL A 47 -21.18 7.24 -13.17
CA VAL A 47 -20.20 6.16 -13.03
C VAL A 47 -18.75 6.68 -13.11
N ASN A 48 -18.46 7.64 -13.99
CA ASN A 48 -17.16 8.31 -14.04
C ASN A 48 -16.85 9.01 -12.70
N CYS A 49 -17.85 9.68 -12.12
CA CYS A 49 -17.74 10.34 -10.84
C CYS A 49 -17.46 9.35 -9.71
N GLN A 50 -18.23 8.27 -9.64
CA GLN A 50 -18.03 7.23 -8.62
C GLN A 50 -16.65 6.58 -8.74
N THR A 51 -16.19 6.32 -9.96
CA THR A 51 -14.86 5.77 -10.23
C THR A 51 -13.76 6.75 -9.81
N ALA A 52 -13.86 8.03 -10.21
CA ALA A 52 -12.86 9.05 -9.88
C ALA A 52 -12.75 9.29 -8.38
N LEU A 53 -13.88 9.33 -7.66
CA LEU A 53 -13.92 9.42 -6.20
C LEU A 53 -13.20 8.23 -5.56
N SER A 54 -13.57 7.01 -5.95
CA SER A 54 -13.00 5.78 -5.40
C SER A 54 -11.49 5.70 -5.61
N VAL A 55 -11.00 6.04 -6.82
CA VAL A 55 -9.57 6.02 -7.13
C VAL A 55 -8.82 7.09 -6.33
N SER A 56 -9.38 8.29 -6.20
CA SER A 56 -8.76 9.38 -5.44
C SER A 56 -8.68 9.05 -3.94
N GLU A 57 -9.72 8.43 -3.38
CA GLU A 57 -9.76 7.98 -1.99
C GLU A 57 -8.76 6.84 -1.74
N ALA A 58 -8.71 5.85 -2.64
CA ALA A 58 -7.73 4.78 -2.57
C ALA A 58 -6.28 5.30 -2.66
N ALA A 59 -6.03 6.27 -3.54
CA ALA A 59 -4.73 6.93 -3.65
C ALA A 59 -4.36 7.67 -2.36
N SER A 60 -5.31 8.37 -1.75
CA SER A 60 -5.12 9.08 -0.47
C SER A 60 -4.81 8.10 0.68
N MET A 61 -5.55 7.00 0.79
CA MET A 61 -5.28 5.97 1.80
C MET A 61 -3.90 5.34 1.63
N ARG A 62 -3.51 5.04 0.38
CA ARG A 62 -2.17 4.53 0.08
C ARG A 62 -1.08 5.50 0.54
N GLU A 63 -1.26 6.79 0.30
CA GLU A 63 -0.31 7.82 0.73
C GLU A 63 -0.21 7.89 2.27
N LEU A 64 -1.33 7.82 2.98
CA LEU A 64 -1.38 7.82 4.44
C LEU A 64 -0.63 6.61 5.03
N VAL A 65 -0.88 5.41 4.50
CA VAL A 65 -0.19 4.19 4.92
C VAL A 65 1.31 4.29 4.66
N LEU A 66 1.73 4.77 3.48
CA LEU A 66 3.15 4.95 3.15
C LEU A 66 3.84 5.98 4.07
N LYS A 67 3.15 7.06 4.43
CA LYS A 67 3.65 8.08 5.37
C LYS A 67 3.80 7.52 6.79
N GLN A 68 2.84 6.73 7.27
CA GLN A 68 2.93 6.08 8.58
C GLN A 68 3.98 4.95 8.62
N SER A 69 4.24 4.30 7.50
CA SER A 69 5.21 3.20 7.40
C SER A 69 6.67 3.67 7.39
N LYS A 70 6.94 4.99 7.42
CA LYS A 70 8.31 5.50 7.48
C LYS A 70 8.85 5.28 8.90
N PRO A 71 9.79 4.34 9.14
CA PRO A 71 10.27 4.06 10.48
C PRO A 71 11.08 5.25 10.97
N SER A 72 10.67 5.82 12.10
CA SER A 72 11.50 6.74 12.85
C SER A 72 12.59 5.93 13.56
N THR A 73 13.67 5.61 12.84
CA THR A 73 14.90 5.07 13.43
C THR A 73 16.06 5.99 13.09
N PRO A 74 16.61 6.74 14.05
CA PRO A 74 17.94 7.30 13.89
C PRO A 74 18.92 6.13 13.88
N VAL A 75 19.58 5.95 12.75
CA VAL A 75 20.75 5.07 12.62
C VAL A 75 21.88 5.69 13.44
N ALA A 76 22.10 5.19 14.65
CA ALA A 76 23.34 5.42 15.38
C ALA A 76 24.35 4.35 14.95
N LEU A 77 25.13 4.66 13.92
CA LEU A 77 26.45 4.06 13.71
C LEU A 77 27.47 5.09 14.18
N PRO A 78 28.40 4.70 15.07
CA PRO A 78 29.77 5.08 14.78
C PRO A 78 30.69 3.86 14.75
N LYS A 79 31.69 4.04 13.89
CA LYS A 79 32.66 3.10 13.37
C LYS A 79 33.94 3.19 14.24
N VAL A 80 34.65 2.06 14.36
CA VAL A 80 36.11 1.90 14.58
C VAL A 80 36.66 1.80 16.02
N SER A 81 37.17 0.61 16.40
CA SER A 81 38.62 0.33 16.59
C SER A 81 38.86 -1.13 17.01
N ALA A 82 39.77 -1.82 16.30
CA ALA A 82 40.24 -3.18 16.62
C ALA A 82 41.49 -3.15 17.56
N PRO A 83 42.18 -4.27 17.86
CA PRO A 83 42.22 -4.98 19.15
C PRO A 83 43.57 -4.82 19.92
N PRO A 84 43.77 -5.52 21.07
CA PRO A 84 44.94 -6.42 21.09
C PRO A 84 44.70 -7.79 21.75
N SER A 85 45.62 -8.69 21.39
CA SER A 85 45.74 -10.12 21.67
C SER A 85 45.90 -10.53 23.14
N SER A 86 45.55 -11.80 23.39
CA SER A 86 46.42 -12.86 23.95
C SER A 86 45.89 -13.54 25.22
N ALA A 87 45.35 -14.76 25.05
CA ALA A 87 45.58 -15.94 25.90
C ALA A 87 44.80 -17.14 25.34
N ALA A 88 45.50 -18.03 24.65
CA ALA A 88 45.09 -19.43 24.42
C ALA A 88 45.69 -20.30 25.55
N PRO A 89 45.53 -21.65 25.56
CA PRO A 89 44.34 -22.50 25.44
C PRO A 89 44.29 -23.52 26.62
N SER A 90 43.17 -24.24 26.85
CA SER A 90 43.25 -25.68 27.22
C SER A 90 41.89 -26.40 27.33
N VAL A 91 41.74 -27.42 26.45
CA VAL A 91 41.19 -28.78 26.60
C VAL A 91 39.82 -29.00 27.29
N ARG A 92 38.78 -29.44 26.56
CA ARG A 92 38.42 -30.84 26.15
C ARG A 92 37.28 -31.31 27.07
N GLU A 93 36.09 -31.70 26.58
CA GLU A 93 35.82 -33.06 26.10
C GLU A 93 34.37 -33.21 25.57
N ARG A 94 34.25 -33.89 24.40
CA ARG A 94 33.15 -34.74 23.83
C ARG A 94 31.68 -34.39 24.15
N SER A 95 30.77 -34.33 23.18
CA SER A 95 30.50 -35.41 22.22
C SER A 95 29.83 -34.93 20.94
N ASP A 96 30.23 -35.62 19.88
CA ASP A 96 29.77 -35.62 18.49
C ASP A 96 28.41 -36.32 18.36
N GLN A 97 27.48 -35.75 17.58
CA GLN A 97 26.78 -36.56 16.57
C GLN A 97 26.09 -35.71 15.51
N LYS A 98 26.80 -35.65 14.39
CA LYS A 98 26.35 -35.29 13.05
C LYS A 98 25.51 -36.43 12.47
N LEU A 99 24.26 -36.18 12.07
CA LEU A 99 23.57 -37.02 11.09
C LEU A 99 22.81 -36.14 10.09
N SER A 100 23.49 -35.83 8.98
CA SER A 100 22.85 -35.62 7.70
C SER A 100 22.26 -36.96 7.22
N ALA A 101 21.01 -36.99 6.80
CA ALA A 101 20.56 -37.97 5.82
C ALA A 101 19.34 -37.47 5.05
N SER A 102 19.57 -37.31 3.77
CA SER A 102 18.64 -36.97 2.71
C SER A 102 17.55 -38.02 2.50
N ARG A 103 16.52 -37.60 1.72
CA ARG A 103 15.87 -38.36 0.64
C ARG A 103 14.64 -39.21 1.02
N THR A 104 13.49 -38.88 0.42
CA THR A 104 12.84 -39.65 -0.69
C THR A 104 11.31 -39.53 -0.63
N LEU A 105 10.71 -39.16 -1.77
CA LEU A 105 9.28 -39.13 -2.07
C LEU A 105 8.63 -40.53 -2.11
N ALA A 106 7.29 -40.54 -2.04
CA ALA A 106 6.33 -41.16 -2.99
C ALA A 106 5.19 -41.98 -2.29
N PRO A 107 4.10 -42.38 -3.00
CA PRO A 107 2.73 -41.97 -2.66
C PRO A 107 1.79 -43.18 -2.42
N VAL A 108 0.52 -42.93 -2.09
CA VAL A 108 -0.69 -43.66 -2.57
C VAL A 108 -1.93 -42.85 -2.21
#